data_AF-A0A9X2A706-F1
#
_entry.id   AF-A0A9X2A706-F1
#
_cell.length_a   1.000
_cell.length_b   1.000
_cell.length_c   1.000
_cell.angle_alpha   90.00
_cell.angle_beta   90.00
_cell.angle_gamma   90.00
#
_symmetry.space_group_name_H-M   'P 1'
#
loop_
_entity.id
_entity.type
_entity.pdbx_description
1 polymer ?
#
loop_
_entity_poly.entity_id
_entity_poly.type
_entity_poly.pdbx_seq_one_letter_code
_entity_poly.pdbx_strand_id
1 'polypeptide(L)'
;MKNIILLLFWMPFFVATGQETKIQLNQKINSLPATQKVKIQEYENSEKKAEEVVNAGSFSLPDNMNKLIIAKYDDQIIKVTEPEKEKMERKFNLNIPKNNLKIIPEYYVFSPNGSDEELIVTPVIINSKPLTYNNEKGYEAELNFIMYSESGNENGQKVKNPIHLEIKSPVLQPDPEQLSIEHVNLPSTRVKVFAKSANDSVELRIITNSNIPEGYPYFLKVTPVLEISTNRHSMQGLGIQEIPISVQFKGSGNSKKEDVIVKSSNGIIDPSSFKLAYNEIKTVKLRSEGLDSINIQASTSSSEVAIQDSNIIVIHQKFPFVFLIFSLIGGLVGALIRFGFQRSKEYPWKLFMAGILMGFLGAVIYYVLGISFFKVEISGAMNEFAVLGFSALCSLLLKPSILGARVSG
;
A
#
# COMPACT_ATOMS: atom_id res chain seq x y z
N MET A 1 -37.70 76.21 -21.61
CA MET A 1 -38.91 75.36 -21.62
C MET A 1 -38.49 73.93 -21.90
N LYS A 2 -38.92 73.00 -21.02
CA LYS A 2 -39.06 71.55 -21.20
C LYS A 2 -37.82 70.72 -21.60
N ASN A 3 -36.92 70.58 -20.63
CA ASN A 3 -36.31 69.29 -20.31
C ASN A 3 -37.08 68.69 -19.12
N ILE A 4 -36.97 67.38 -18.90
CA ILE A 4 -37.61 66.51 -17.88
C ILE A 4 -38.69 65.62 -18.52
N ILE A 5 -38.29 64.38 -18.83
CA ILE A 5 -38.98 63.08 -18.67
C ILE A 5 -38.08 62.04 -19.37
N LEU A 6 -37.18 61.40 -18.62
CA LEU A 6 -36.69 60.03 -18.85
C LEU A 6 -35.69 59.61 -17.75
N LEU A 7 -36.15 59.42 -16.51
CA LEU A 7 -35.29 58.92 -15.43
C LEU A 7 -36.12 58.29 -14.30
N LEU A 8 -36.99 57.35 -14.63
CA LEU A 8 -37.80 56.60 -13.63
C LEU A 8 -38.05 55.13 -14.05
N PHE A 9 -37.02 54.43 -14.50
CA PHE A 9 -37.07 52.97 -14.68
C PHE A 9 -35.72 52.30 -14.36
N TRP A 10 -35.19 52.60 -13.18
CA TRP A 10 -34.13 51.82 -12.53
C TRP A 10 -34.64 51.49 -11.12
N MET A 11 -35.62 50.60 -11.05
CA MET A 11 -35.98 49.93 -9.79
C MET A 11 -35.07 48.72 -9.61
N PRO A 12 -34.62 48.42 -8.39
CA PRO A 12 -33.61 47.41 -8.11
C PRO A 12 -34.22 46.02 -8.22
N PHE A 13 -33.88 45.27 -9.27
CA PHE A 13 -34.00 43.81 -9.27
C PHE A 13 -32.85 43.23 -8.43
N PHE A 14 -32.92 43.33 -7.10
CA PHE A 14 -31.85 42.78 -6.24
C PHE A 14 -32.33 42.11 -4.94
N VAL A 15 -33.62 41.83 -4.74
CA VAL A 15 -34.14 41.25 -3.48
C VAL A 15 -34.57 39.77 -3.61
N ALA A 16 -34.33 39.12 -4.76
CA ALA A 16 -34.89 37.77 -5.03
C ALA A 16 -34.03 36.58 -4.56
N THR A 17 -32.83 36.78 -4.03
CA THR A 17 -31.84 35.70 -3.92
C THR A 17 -31.99 34.82 -2.68
N GLY A 18 -32.39 35.37 -1.53
CA GLY A 18 -32.54 34.58 -0.29
C GLY A 18 -33.76 33.64 -0.28
N GLN A 19 -34.88 34.03 -0.90
CA GLN A 19 -36.08 33.17 -0.93
C GLN A 19 -35.87 31.91 -1.78
N GLU A 20 -35.13 32.02 -2.88
CA GLU A 20 -34.85 30.88 -3.75
C GLU A 20 -34.01 29.81 -3.04
N THR A 21 -32.98 30.20 -2.29
CA THR A 21 -32.15 29.25 -1.52
C THR A 21 -32.98 28.51 -0.47
N LYS A 22 -33.88 29.20 0.23
CA LYS A 22 -34.79 28.54 1.19
C LYS A 22 -35.69 27.51 0.51
N ILE A 23 -36.28 27.87 -0.63
CA ILE A 23 -37.13 26.96 -1.41
C ILE A 23 -36.32 25.74 -1.84
N GLN A 24 -35.08 25.93 -2.31
CA GLN A 24 -34.21 24.83 -2.73
C GLN A 24 -33.84 23.90 -1.57
N LEU A 25 -33.47 24.42 -0.40
CA LEU A 25 -33.16 23.58 0.75
C LEU A 25 -34.40 22.84 1.26
N ASN A 26 -35.55 23.52 1.34
CA ASN A 26 -36.82 22.87 1.67
C ASN A 26 -37.12 21.75 0.69
N GLN A 27 -36.95 21.97 -0.63
CA GLN A 27 -37.14 20.93 -1.64
C GLN A 27 -36.17 19.76 -1.46
N LYS A 28 -34.89 20.02 -1.19
CA LYS A 28 -33.89 18.96 -0.93
C LYS A 28 -34.23 18.14 0.31
N ILE A 29 -34.58 18.78 1.42
CA ILE A 29 -34.96 18.08 2.65
C ILE A 29 -36.27 17.33 2.46
N ASN A 30 -37.30 17.97 1.88
CA ASN A 30 -38.60 17.35 1.64
C ASN A 30 -38.56 16.22 0.58
N SER A 31 -37.48 16.12 -0.21
CA SER A 31 -37.25 15.00 -1.12
C SER A 31 -36.77 13.72 -0.42
N LEU A 32 -36.30 13.83 0.83
CA LEU A 32 -35.95 12.68 1.66
C LEU A 32 -37.23 11.92 2.07
N PRO A 33 -37.12 10.63 2.45
CA PRO A 33 -38.27 9.87 2.94
C PRO A 33 -38.98 10.60 4.08
N ALA A 34 -40.31 10.66 4.08
CA ALA A 34 -41.07 11.39 5.10
C ALA A 34 -40.84 10.90 6.54
N THR A 35 -40.38 9.65 6.70
CA THR A 35 -40.00 9.05 7.98
C THR A 35 -38.58 9.45 8.45
N GLN A 36 -37.79 10.08 7.59
CA GLN A 36 -36.44 10.52 7.90
C GLN A 36 -36.49 11.71 8.85
N LYS A 37 -35.77 11.59 9.97
CA LYS A 37 -35.59 12.69 10.92
C LYS A 37 -34.43 13.57 10.45
N VAL A 38 -34.66 14.88 10.44
CA VAL A 38 -33.67 15.89 10.13
C VAL A 38 -33.41 16.73 11.37
N LYS A 39 -32.16 16.77 11.77
CA LYS A 39 -31.68 17.54 12.90
C LYS A 39 -31.18 18.89 12.40
N ILE A 40 -31.88 19.95 12.75
CA ILE A 40 -31.56 21.34 12.40
C ILE A 40 -30.81 21.94 13.57
N GLN A 41 -29.69 22.58 13.30
CA GLN A 41 -28.92 23.29 14.31
C GLN A 41 -28.54 24.67 13.82
N GLU A 42 -28.74 25.66 14.68
CA GLU A 42 -28.36 27.05 14.42
C GLU A 42 -27.07 27.37 15.17
N TYR A 43 -26.13 28.00 14.48
CA TYR A 43 -24.86 28.44 15.04
C TYR A 43 -24.65 29.93 14.84
N GLU A 44 -24.15 30.58 15.88
CA GLU A 44 -23.70 31.97 15.86
C GLU A 44 -22.28 32.02 16.41
N ASN A 45 -21.31 32.50 15.62
CA ASN A 45 -19.89 32.52 15.97
C ASN A 45 -19.37 31.16 16.49
N SER A 46 -19.72 30.07 15.78
CA SER A 46 -19.37 28.68 16.13
C SER A 46 -20.02 28.12 17.39
N GLU A 47 -20.87 28.88 18.08
CA GLU A 47 -21.61 28.42 19.26
C GLU A 47 -23.03 27.95 18.86
N LYS A 48 -23.41 26.74 19.27
CA LYS A 48 -24.75 26.20 19.00
C LYS A 48 -25.80 26.98 19.80
N LYS A 49 -26.73 27.64 19.11
CA LYS A 49 -27.80 28.46 19.71
C LYS A 49 -29.13 27.73 19.81
N ALA A 50 -29.47 26.91 18.82
CA ALA A 50 -30.71 26.16 18.78
C ALA A 50 -30.52 24.78 18.14
N GLU A 51 -31.39 23.85 18.49
CA GLU A 51 -31.45 22.50 17.92
C GLU A 51 -32.90 22.04 17.88
N GLU A 52 -33.35 21.58 16.72
CA GLU A 52 -34.68 21.01 16.51
C GLU A 52 -34.56 19.72 15.69
N VAL A 53 -35.46 18.77 15.93
CA VAL A 53 -35.58 17.55 15.12
C VAL A 53 -36.95 17.53 14.47
N VAL A 54 -36.99 17.60 13.15
CA VAL A 54 -38.23 17.57 12.36
C VAL A 54 -38.25 16.38 11.42
N ASN A 55 -39.42 16.03 10.91
CA ASN A 55 -39.52 15.07 9.82
C ASN A 55 -39.27 15.78 8.49
N ALA A 56 -38.59 15.11 7.55
CA ALA A 56 -38.25 15.66 6.24
C ALA A 56 -39.44 16.31 5.53
N GLY A 57 -40.66 15.76 5.60
CA GLY A 57 -41.84 16.33 4.92
C GLY A 57 -42.53 17.52 5.59
N SER A 58 -42.08 17.93 6.78
CA SER A 58 -42.64 19.05 7.55
C SER A 58 -41.62 20.14 7.82
N PHE A 59 -40.47 20.11 7.14
CA PHE A 59 -39.39 21.05 7.36
C PHE A 59 -39.74 22.42 6.75
N SER A 60 -39.51 23.48 7.53
CA SER A 60 -39.54 24.87 7.08
C SER A 60 -38.39 25.63 7.71
N LEU A 61 -37.58 26.31 6.89
CA LEU A 61 -36.51 27.18 7.38
C LEU A 61 -37.04 28.37 8.17
N PRO A 62 -36.35 28.78 9.24
CA PRO A 62 -36.66 30.01 9.95
C PRO A 62 -36.50 31.25 9.04
N ASP A 63 -37.27 32.30 9.34
CA ASP A 63 -37.32 33.51 8.50
C ASP A 63 -36.01 34.31 8.54
N ASN A 64 -35.21 34.20 9.61
CA ASN A 64 -33.97 34.95 9.81
C ASN A 64 -32.72 34.05 9.73
N MET A 65 -31.95 34.18 8.65
CA MET A 65 -30.82 33.32 8.29
C MET A 65 -29.45 34.00 8.53
N ASN A 66 -29.36 35.00 9.40
CA ASN A 66 -28.07 35.60 9.77
C ASN A 66 -27.12 34.63 10.51
N LYS A 67 -27.56 33.40 10.75
CA LYS A 67 -26.86 32.33 11.47
C LYS A 67 -26.48 31.22 10.49
N LEU A 68 -25.42 30.47 10.83
CA LEU A 68 -25.11 29.23 10.13
C LEU A 68 -26.18 28.19 10.49
N ILE A 69 -26.84 27.62 9.50
CA ILE A 69 -27.77 26.50 9.69
C ILE A 69 -27.12 25.22 9.19
N ILE A 70 -27.16 24.19 10.02
CA ILE A 70 -26.76 22.84 9.65
C ILE A 70 -27.98 21.92 9.73
N ALA A 71 -28.32 21.26 8.63
CA ALA A 71 -29.36 20.24 8.58
C ALA A 71 -28.73 18.86 8.37
N LYS A 72 -28.57 18.11 9.46
CA LYS A 72 -28.10 16.71 9.46
C LYS A 72 -29.28 15.78 9.19
N TYR A 73 -29.16 14.92 8.19
CA TYR A 73 -30.27 14.06 7.77
C TYR A 73 -29.96 12.57 7.77
N ASP A 74 -28.73 12.15 8.08
CA ASP A 74 -28.36 10.74 8.29
C ASP A 74 -27.20 10.67 9.31
N ASP A 75 -26.97 9.48 9.87
CA ASP A 75 -25.87 9.17 10.78
C ASP A 75 -24.71 8.48 10.06
N GLN A 76 -24.87 8.13 8.78
CA GLN A 76 -23.87 7.44 7.98
C GLN A 76 -23.45 8.26 6.76
N ILE A 77 -22.16 8.16 6.41
CA ILE A 77 -21.63 8.73 5.18
C ILE A 77 -22.22 8.01 3.97
N ILE A 78 -22.76 8.78 3.03
CA ILE A 78 -23.53 8.29 1.91
C ILE A 78 -22.63 8.11 0.69
N LYS A 79 -22.83 7.01 -0.06
CA LYS A 79 -22.20 6.82 -1.37
C LYS A 79 -22.92 7.67 -2.41
N VAL A 80 -22.17 8.48 -3.14
CA VAL A 80 -22.74 9.29 -4.22
C VAL A 80 -23.22 8.39 -5.35
N THR A 81 -24.40 8.69 -5.89
CA THR A 81 -24.96 7.96 -7.03
C THR A 81 -24.19 8.30 -8.32
N GLU A 82 -24.24 7.44 -9.34
CA GLU A 82 -23.56 7.73 -10.62
C GLU A 82 -23.99 9.05 -11.27
N PRO A 83 -25.29 9.41 -11.33
CA PRO A 83 -25.71 10.67 -11.92
C PRO A 83 -25.17 11.90 -11.17
N GLU A 84 -25.16 11.85 -9.83
CA GLU A 84 -24.60 12.93 -9.01
C GLU A 84 -23.09 13.01 -9.18
N LYS A 85 -22.40 11.87 -9.24
CA LYS A 85 -20.96 11.81 -9.51
C LYS A 85 -20.64 12.45 -10.85
N GLU A 86 -21.32 12.09 -11.92
CA GLU A 86 -21.12 12.68 -13.24
C GLU A 86 -21.36 14.20 -13.23
N LYS A 87 -22.39 14.66 -12.52
CA LYS A 87 -22.67 16.10 -12.35
C LYS A 87 -21.49 16.80 -11.67
N MET A 88 -20.92 16.21 -10.63
CA MET A 88 -19.76 16.74 -9.92
C MET A 88 -18.48 16.70 -10.76
N GLU A 89 -18.22 15.61 -11.48
CA GLU A 89 -17.02 15.44 -12.32
C GLU A 89 -17.00 16.44 -13.48
N ARG A 90 -18.11 16.59 -14.20
CA ARG A 90 -18.23 17.56 -15.29
C ARG A 90 -17.97 18.98 -14.81
N LYS A 91 -18.44 19.29 -13.61
CA LYS A 91 -18.40 20.64 -13.05
C LYS A 91 -17.01 21.05 -12.57
N PHE A 92 -16.29 20.13 -11.94
CA PHE A 92 -14.95 20.41 -11.41
C PHE A 92 -13.83 19.94 -12.33
N ASN A 93 -14.16 19.34 -13.48
CA ASN A 93 -13.20 18.68 -14.36
C ASN A 93 -12.30 17.69 -13.59
N LEU A 94 -12.91 16.95 -12.65
CA LEU A 94 -12.22 15.96 -11.82
C LEU A 94 -12.42 14.57 -12.42
N ASN A 95 -11.34 13.80 -12.48
CA ASN A 95 -11.41 12.36 -12.78
C ASN A 95 -11.42 11.59 -11.45
N ILE A 96 -12.61 11.29 -10.92
CA ILE A 96 -12.76 10.65 -9.62
C ILE A 96 -13.15 9.17 -9.83
N PRO A 97 -12.40 8.20 -9.28
CA PRO A 97 -12.83 6.80 -9.36
C PRO A 97 -14.24 6.59 -8.76
N LYS A 98 -15.02 5.69 -9.36
CA LYS A 98 -16.42 5.39 -9.00
C LYS A 98 -16.70 5.20 -7.50
N ASN A 99 -15.75 4.63 -6.75
CA ASN A 99 -15.95 4.29 -5.34
C ASN A 99 -15.48 5.35 -4.35
N ASN A 100 -14.91 6.44 -4.85
CA ASN A 100 -14.06 7.34 -4.10
C ASN A 100 -14.75 8.64 -3.67
N LEU A 101 -15.99 8.85 -4.10
CA LEU A 101 -16.80 10.00 -3.73
C LEU A 101 -17.82 9.63 -2.66
N LYS A 102 -17.91 10.45 -1.61
CA LYS A 102 -18.75 10.21 -0.42
C LYS A 102 -19.28 11.53 0.13
N ILE A 103 -20.54 11.54 0.55
CA ILE A 103 -21.21 12.72 1.12
C ILE A 103 -21.31 12.57 2.63
N ILE A 104 -20.93 13.61 3.37
CA ILE A 104 -21.32 13.76 4.77
C ILE A 104 -22.77 14.28 4.76
N PRO A 105 -23.72 13.61 5.43
CA PRO A 105 -25.16 13.85 5.29
C PRO A 105 -25.62 15.10 6.05
N GLU A 106 -25.07 16.24 5.65
CA GLU A 106 -25.28 17.55 6.24
C GLU A 106 -25.42 18.60 5.14
N TYR A 107 -26.44 19.44 5.23
CA TYR A 107 -26.53 20.67 4.46
C TYR A 107 -26.13 21.85 5.34
N TYR A 108 -25.20 22.67 4.84
CA TYR A 108 -24.81 23.92 5.47
C TYR A 108 -25.40 25.06 4.67
N VAL A 109 -26.04 26.00 5.36
CA VAL A 109 -26.55 27.23 4.75
C VAL A 109 -25.90 28.43 5.42
N PHE A 110 -25.24 29.25 4.61
CA PHE A 110 -24.64 30.51 5.05
C PHE A 110 -24.54 31.51 3.91
N SER A 111 -24.39 32.77 4.28
CA SER A 111 -24.07 33.88 3.38
C SER A 111 -22.55 34.04 3.22
N PRO A 112 -21.97 33.78 2.04
CA PRO A 112 -20.54 34.00 1.83
C PRO A 112 -20.23 35.51 1.84
N ASN A 113 -19.13 35.92 2.47
CA ASN A 113 -18.69 37.32 2.51
C ASN A 113 -19.73 38.37 2.97
N GLY A 114 -20.81 37.95 3.66
CA GLY A 114 -21.89 38.85 4.06
C GLY A 114 -22.80 39.31 2.92
N SER A 115 -22.85 38.59 1.80
CA SER A 115 -23.87 38.81 0.77
C SER A 115 -25.27 38.47 1.27
N ASP A 116 -26.29 39.12 0.70
CA ASP A 116 -27.68 38.70 0.91
C ASP A 116 -28.00 37.36 0.21
N GLU A 117 -27.12 36.90 -0.67
CA GLU A 117 -27.21 35.58 -1.29
C GLU A 117 -26.79 34.50 -0.30
N GLU A 118 -27.64 33.50 -0.10
CA GLU A 118 -27.37 32.32 0.72
C GLU A 118 -26.91 31.17 -0.17
N LEU A 119 -25.94 30.40 0.29
CA LEU A 119 -25.45 29.19 -0.38
C LEU A 119 -25.81 27.94 0.41
N ILE A 120 -26.28 26.91 -0.30
CA ILE A 120 -26.38 25.55 0.24
C ILE A 120 -25.15 24.79 -0.18
N VAL A 121 -24.38 24.32 0.79
CA VAL A 121 -23.22 23.47 0.53
C VAL A 121 -23.27 22.18 1.33
N THR A 122 -22.63 21.15 0.79
CA THR A 122 -22.56 19.82 1.40
C THR A 122 -21.10 19.40 1.53
N PRO A 123 -20.62 18.94 2.70
CA PRO A 123 -19.27 18.43 2.82
C PRO A 123 -19.13 17.11 2.05
N VAL A 124 -18.13 17.04 1.19
CA VAL A 124 -17.85 15.87 0.35
C VAL A 124 -16.42 15.41 0.57
N ILE A 125 -16.27 14.10 0.70
CA ILE A 125 -14.99 13.42 0.77
C ILE A 125 -14.68 12.89 -0.63
N ILE A 126 -13.62 13.43 -1.20
CA ILE A 126 -12.97 12.93 -2.40
C ILE A 126 -11.80 12.08 -1.92
N ASN A 127 -12.06 10.80 -1.71
CA ASN A 127 -11.00 9.88 -1.32
C ASN A 127 -10.16 9.54 -2.55
N SER A 128 -8.89 9.93 -2.59
CA SER A 128 -8.12 9.66 -3.80
C SER A 128 -7.67 8.20 -3.88
N LYS A 129 -7.35 7.55 -2.75
CA LYS A 129 -6.67 6.24 -2.72
C LYS A 129 -6.96 5.42 -1.46
N PRO A 130 -7.03 4.08 -1.55
CA PRO A 130 -7.04 3.20 -0.38
C PRO A 130 -5.75 3.34 0.45
N LEU A 131 -5.73 2.78 1.65
CA LEU A 131 -4.52 2.64 2.47
C LEU A 131 -3.53 1.72 1.75
N THR A 132 -2.41 2.28 1.31
CA THR A 132 -1.36 1.60 0.54
C THR A 132 -0.08 1.49 1.36
N TYR A 133 0.65 0.39 1.20
CA TYR A 133 1.85 0.16 2.00
C TYR A 133 3.05 0.93 1.46
N ASN A 134 3.76 1.56 2.39
CA ASN A 134 5.00 2.29 2.22
C ASN A 134 6.02 1.72 3.22
N ASN A 135 7.18 1.31 2.71
CA ASN A 135 8.22 0.66 3.51
C ASN A 135 8.73 1.49 4.70
N GLU A 136 8.65 2.82 4.62
CA GLU A 136 9.15 3.73 5.66
C GLU A 136 8.09 4.07 6.72
N LYS A 137 6.83 4.23 6.28
CA LYS A 137 5.75 4.80 7.12
C LYS A 137 4.65 3.81 7.48
N GLY A 138 4.69 2.58 6.94
CA GLY A 138 3.58 1.64 7.01
C GLY A 138 2.51 1.97 5.97
N TYR A 139 1.24 1.93 6.34
CA TYR A 139 0.14 2.25 5.43
C TYR A 139 -0.13 3.76 5.40
N GLU A 140 -0.35 4.31 4.19
CA GLU A 140 -0.72 5.71 3.97
C GLU A 140 -1.95 5.80 3.05
N ALA A 141 -2.89 6.69 3.38
CA ALA A 141 -3.98 7.12 2.51
C ALA A 141 -4.15 8.63 2.56
N GLU A 142 -4.89 9.16 1.59
CA GLU A 142 -5.16 10.59 1.46
C GLU A 142 -6.66 10.84 1.25
N LEU A 143 -7.25 11.56 2.21
CA LEU A 143 -8.61 12.07 2.17
C LEU A 143 -8.58 13.53 1.73
N ASN A 144 -9.40 13.89 0.75
CA ASN A 144 -9.59 15.28 0.35
C ASN A 144 -11.02 15.69 0.67
N PHE A 145 -11.19 16.83 1.32
CA PHE A 145 -12.49 17.38 1.69
C PHE A 145 -12.78 18.63 0.87
N ILE A 146 -14.02 18.76 0.42
CA ILE A 146 -14.53 19.96 -0.24
C ILE A 146 -15.90 20.32 0.32
N MET A 147 -16.27 21.61 0.26
CA MET A 147 -17.64 22.06 0.49
C MET A 147 -18.34 22.23 -0.84
N TYR A 148 -19.08 21.23 -1.27
CA TYR A 148 -19.70 21.20 -2.58
C TYR A 148 -20.93 22.12 -2.65
N SER A 149 -20.91 23.09 -3.56
CA SER A 149 -22.07 23.88 -4.01
C SER A 149 -22.57 23.38 -5.36
N GLU A 150 -23.88 23.32 -5.56
CA GLU A 150 -24.50 22.90 -6.82
C GLU A 150 -24.49 23.95 -7.93
N SER A 151 -24.35 25.25 -7.62
CA SER A 151 -24.28 26.32 -8.63
C SER A 151 -22.90 26.42 -9.28
N GLY A 152 -21.82 26.44 -8.49
CA GLY A 152 -20.43 26.28 -8.99
C GLY A 152 -19.71 27.55 -9.34
N ASN A 153 -20.43 28.66 -9.37
CA ASN A 153 -19.87 29.98 -9.61
C ASN A 153 -19.02 30.45 -8.41
N GLU A 154 -19.10 29.73 -7.29
CA GLU A 154 -18.49 30.05 -6.00
C GLU A 154 -17.15 29.36 -5.80
N ASN A 155 -16.49 28.90 -6.86
CA ASN A 155 -15.26 28.14 -6.74
C ASN A 155 -14.15 28.95 -6.03
N GLY A 156 -13.66 28.44 -4.90
CA GLY A 156 -12.66 29.11 -4.07
C GLY A 156 -13.21 30.28 -3.25
N GLN A 157 -14.53 30.50 -3.24
CA GLN A 157 -15.16 31.56 -2.45
C GLN A 157 -14.99 31.24 -0.96
N LYS A 158 -14.48 32.21 -0.18
CA LYS A 158 -14.30 32.06 1.26
C LYS A 158 -15.63 32.00 1.99
N VAL A 159 -15.68 31.17 3.03
CA VAL A 159 -16.82 31.06 3.93
C VAL A 159 -16.54 31.85 5.20
N LYS A 160 -17.52 32.62 5.67
CA LYS A 160 -17.38 33.44 6.89
C LYS A 160 -17.25 32.57 8.15
N ASN A 161 -17.96 31.44 8.16
CA ASN A 161 -17.93 30.46 9.23
C ASN A 161 -17.33 29.17 8.66
N PRO A 162 -16.02 28.94 8.83
CA PRO A 162 -15.37 27.71 8.40
C PRO A 162 -15.99 26.49 9.07
N ILE A 163 -15.97 25.37 8.35
CA ILE A 163 -16.45 24.10 8.89
C ILE A 163 -15.26 23.40 9.52
N HIS A 164 -15.40 23.09 10.80
CA HIS A 164 -14.37 22.39 11.55
C HIS A 164 -14.65 20.89 11.49
N LEU A 165 -13.68 20.14 10.99
CA LEU A 165 -13.68 18.70 11.03
C LEU A 165 -12.57 18.23 11.97
N GLU A 166 -12.89 17.25 12.80
CA GLU A 166 -11.92 16.50 13.58
C GLU A 166 -11.96 15.03 13.13
N ILE A 167 -10.80 14.47 12.84
CA ILE A 167 -10.66 13.10 12.38
C ILE A 167 -10.02 12.29 13.51
N LYS A 168 -10.75 11.29 13.99
CA LYS A 168 -10.28 10.39 15.05
C LYS A 168 -10.23 8.96 14.55
N SER A 169 -9.23 8.21 14.97
CA SER A 169 -9.16 6.77 14.73
C SER A 169 -8.41 6.09 15.88
N PRO A 170 -8.81 4.87 16.28
CA PRO A 170 -8.07 4.12 17.29
C PRO A 170 -6.69 3.64 16.81
N VAL A 171 -6.48 3.53 15.50
CA VAL A 171 -5.26 2.93 14.92
C VAL A 171 -4.60 3.78 13.83
N LEU A 172 -5.36 4.69 13.18
CA LEU A 172 -4.79 5.65 12.24
C LEU A 172 -4.31 6.90 12.97
N GLN A 173 -3.25 7.50 12.43
CA GLN A 173 -2.72 8.80 12.82
C GLN A 173 -3.07 9.79 11.69
N PRO A 174 -4.12 10.60 11.85
CA PRO A 174 -4.46 11.64 10.88
C PRO A 174 -3.49 12.83 11.00
N ASP A 175 -3.13 13.40 9.86
CA ASP A 175 -2.28 14.58 9.74
C ASP A 175 -2.85 15.53 8.66
N PRO A 176 -3.47 16.65 9.06
CA PRO A 176 -3.76 17.05 10.44
C PRO A 176 -4.94 16.27 11.06
N GLU A 177 -5.01 16.18 12.40
CA GLU A 177 -6.16 15.61 13.12
C GLU A 177 -7.40 16.53 13.07
N GLN A 178 -7.17 17.84 13.06
CA GLN A 178 -8.21 18.86 12.98
C GLN A 178 -7.96 19.71 11.74
N LEU A 179 -9.01 19.96 10.97
CA LEU A 179 -8.94 20.80 9.79
C LEU A 179 -10.11 21.76 9.75
N SER A 180 -9.92 22.88 9.05
CA SER A 180 -10.96 23.84 8.77
C SER A 180 -11.13 23.97 7.26
N ILE A 181 -12.36 23.89 6.77
CA ILE A 181 -12.66 24.12 5.36
C ILE A 181 -13.18 25.55 5.22
N GLU A 182 -12.36 26.41 4.64
CA GLU A 182 -12.58 27.85 4.57
C GLU A 182 -13.14 28.33 3.23
N HIS A 183 -13.36 27.42 2.28
CA HIS A 183 -13.78 27.75 0.92
C HIS A 183 -14.80 26.77 0.36
N VAL A 184 -15.59 27.26 -0.59
CA VAL A 184 -16.55 26.47 -1.35
C VAL A 184 -15.87 25.85 -2.57
N ASN A 185 -16.22 24.59 -2.86
CA ASN A 185 -15.71 23.77 -3.95
C ASN A 185 -14.18 23.54 -3.86
N LEU A 186 -13.41 23.92 -4.88
CA LEU A 186 -11.96 23.73 -4.95
C LEU A 186 -11.21 24.98 -4.45
N PRO A 187 -9.98 24.83 -3.91
CA PRO A 187 -9.17 23.61 -3.79
C PRO A 187 -9.73 22.60 -2.79
N SER A 188 -9.18 21.39 -2.68
CA SER A 188 -9.57 20.49 -1.58
C SER A 188 -8.68 20.66 -0.36
N THR A 189 -9.24 20.47 0.82
CA THR A 189 -8.48 20.38 2.07
C THR A 189 -8.03 18.94 2.28
N ARG A 190 -6.71 18.73 2.34
CA ARG A 190 -6.10 17.39 2.38
C ARG A 190 -5.86 16.93 3.81
N VAL A 191 -6.11 15.65 4.07
CA VAL A 191 -5.67 14.93 5.26
C VAL A 191 -4.98 13.64 4.85
N LYS A 192 -3.76 13.47 5.35
CA LYS A 192 -3.05 12.20 5.26
C LYS A 192 -3.38 11.36 6.48
N VAL A 193 -3.51 10.07 6.30
CA VAL A 193 -3.72 9.14 7.42
C VAL A 193 -2.70 8.03 7.33
N PHE A 194 -2.07 7.73 8.46
CA PHE A 194 -1.00 6.75 8.57
C PHE A 194 -1.38 5.62 9.50
N ALA A 195 -0.94 4.40 9.20
CA ALA A 195 -1.08 3.25 10.09
C ALA A 195 0.21 2.42 10.07
N LYS A 196 0.73 2.03 11.24
CA LYS A 196 1.86 1.09 11.28
C LYS A 196 1.49 -0.30 10.75
N SER A 197 0.25 -0.70 10.98
CA SER A 197 -0.35 -1.95 10.53
C SER A 197 -1.83 -1.72 10.26
N ALA A 198 -2.36 -2.36 9.23
CA ALA A 198 -3.77 -2.28 8.89
C ALA A 198 -4.25 -3.65 8.37
N ASN A 199 -5.53 -3.94 8.58
CA ASN A 199 -6.22 -5.12 8.03
C ASN A 199 -7.26 -4.66 6.99
N ASP A 200 -8.08 -5.56 6.45
CA ASP A 200 -9.03 -5.34 5.33
C ASP A 200 -9.63 -3.93 5.21
N SER A 201 -10.10 -3.39 6.33
CA SER A 201 -10.46 -1.98 6.44
C SER A 201 -10.18 -1.44 7.82
N VAL A 202 -10.03 -0.11 7.90
CA VAL A 202 -9.78 0.61 9.13
C VAL A 202 -10.83 1.70 9.32
N GLU A 203 -11.45 1.73 10.49
CA GLU A 203 -12.41 2.77 10.87
C GLU A 203 -11.68 4.07 11.24
N LEU A 204 -12.20 5.17 10.73
CA LEU A 204 -12.00 6.53 11.24
C LEU A 204 -13.36 7.19 11.44
N ARG A 205 -13.40 8.16 12.35
CA ARG A 205 -14.56 8.97 12.64
C ARG A 205 -14.31 10.39 12.19
N ILE A 206 -15.24 10.92 11.41
CA ILE A 206 -15.22 12.31 10.95
C ILE A 206 -16.22 13.07 11.81
N ILE A 207 -15.71 13.85 12.74
CA ILE A 207 -16.50 14.63 13.68
C ILE A 207 -16.70 16.01 13.09
N THR A 208 -17.96 16.43 12.96
CA THR A 208 -18.39 17.75 12.51
C THR A 208 -18.95 18.52 13.71
N ASN A 209 -19.13 19.84 13.61
CA ASN A 209 -19.80 20.64 14.63
C ASN A 209 -21.18 20.08 15.03
N SER A 210 -21.89 19.49 14.07
CA SER A 210 -23.25 18.98 14.22
C SER A 210 -23.36 17.58 14.81
N ASN A 211 -22.26 16.83 14.82
CA ASN A 211 -22.24 15.42 15.20
C ASN A 211 -21.16 15.12 16.26
N ILE A 212 -21.14 15.92 17.32
CA ILE A 212 -20.22 15.76 18.47
C ILE A 212 -20.91 15.00 19.61
N PRO A 213 -20.23 14.03 20.26
CA PRO A 213 -18.89 13.49 19.96
C PRO A 213 -18.88 12.28 19.01
N GLU A 214 -20.04 11.84 18.54
CA GLU A 214 -20.19 10.54 17.87
C GLU A 214 -19.41 10.47 16.54
N GLY A 215 -19.46 11.55 15.75
CA GLY A 215 -18.89 11.61 14.41
C GLY A 215 -19.52 10.62 13.44
N TYR A 216 -19.06 10.67 12.19
CA TYR A 216 -19.48 9.76 11.14
C TYR A 216 -18.47 8.63 10.97
N PRO A 217 -18.88 7.36 11.09
CA PRO A 217 -17.99 6.24 10.84
C PRO A 217 -17.64 6.18 9.35
N TYR A 218 -16.36 6.03 9.06
CA TYR A 218 -15.81 5.94 7.72
C TYR A 218 -14.78 4.81 7.67
N PHE A 219 -14.94 3.89 6.73
CA PHE A 219 -14.05 2.74 6.60
C PHE A 219 -13.12 2.93 5.40
N LEU A 220 -11.84 3.06 5.69
CA LEU A 220 -10.78 3.05 4.69
C LEU A 220 -10.43 1.62 4.33
N LYS A 221 -10.56 1.28 3.05
CA LYS A 221 -10.08 0.01 2.53
C LYS A 221 -8.56 0.00 2.51
N VAL A 222 -7.98 -1.16 2.83
CA VAL A 222 -6.55 -1.40 2.71
C VAL A 222 -6.27 -2.16 1.42
N THR A 223 -5.26 -1.73 0.69
CA THR A 223 -4.67 -2.49 -0.40
C THR A 223 -3.65 -3.44 0.19
N PRO A 224 -3.87 -4.76 0.09
CA PRO A 224 -2.89 -5.72 0.58
C PRO A 224 -1.59 -5.63 -0.21
N VAL A 225 -0.49 -5.99 0.43
CA VAL A 225 0.86 -5.97 -0.16
C VAL A 225 1.55 -7.30 0.10
N LEU A 226 2.33 -7.78 -0.86
CA LEU A 226 3.30 -8.85 -0.61
C LEU A 226 4.52 -8.28 0.10
N GLU A 227 5.04 -9.00 1.07
CA GLU A 227 6.33 -8.68 1.69
C GLU A 227 7.25 -9.86 1.53
N ILE A 228 8.46 -9.58 1.06
CA ILE A 228 9.56 -10.53 1.09
C ILE A 228 10.56 -10.08 2.14
N SER A 229 11.13 -11.04 2.86
CA SER A 229 12.17 -10.80 3.85
C SER A 229 13.18 -11.96 3.91
N THR A 230 14.41 -11.64 4.25
CA THR A 230 15.45 -12.63 4.56
C THR A 230 16.42 -12.02 5.56
N ASN A 231 17.07 -12.86 6.35
CA ASN A 231 18.07 -12.46 7.33
C ASN A 231 19.49 -12.35 6.73
N ARG A 232 19.66 -12.59 5.43
CA ARG A 232 20.96 -12.51 4.75
C ARG A 232 20.94 -11.45 3.66
N HIS A 233 22.02 -10.69 3.57
CA HIS A 233 22.27 -9.72 2.48
C HIS A 233 23.36 -10.19 1.51
N SER A 234 23.98 -11.33 1.79
CA SER A 234 24.98 -11.94 0.90
C SER A 234 24.95 -13.46 0.98
N MET A 235 25.35 -14.10 -0.11
CA MET A 235 25.47 -15.56 -0.21
C MET A 235 26.68 -15.94 -1.09
N GLN A 236 27.13 -17.18 -0.99
CA GLN A 236 28.11 -17.72 -1.93
C GLN A 236 27.47 -17.90 -3.32
N GLY A 237 28.16 -17.45 -4.36
CA GLY A 237 27.74 -17.54 -5.76
C GLY A 237 27.91 -18.93 -6.36
N LEU A 238 27.73 -19.02 -7.68
CA LEU A 238 27.99 -20.22 -8.51
C LEU A 238 27.21 -21.46 -8.05
N GLY A 239 26.00 -21.27 -7.55
CA GLY A 239 25.17 -22.37 -7.09
C GLY A 239 25.45 -22.80 -5.66
N ILE A 240 26.59 -22.45 -5.04
CA ILE A 240 27.17 -23.09 -3.84
C ILE A 240 26.33 -22.99 -2.55
N GLN A 241 25.47 -21.98 -2.45
CA GLN A 241 24.68 -21.74 -1.25
C GLN A 241 23.21 -21.59 -1.59
N GLU A 242 22.36 -22.05 -0.67
CA GLU A 242 20.94 -21.72 -0.63
C GLU A 242 20.63 -20.83 0.57
N ILE A 243 19.72 -19.88 0.40
CA ILE A 243 19.20 -19.06 1.49
C ILE A 243 17.67 -19.10 1.52
N PRO A 244 17.05 -19.17 2.71
CA PRO A 244 15.61 -19.06 2.84
C PRO A 244 15.15 -17.60 2.66
N ILE A 245 14.01 -17.44 2.01
CA ILE A 245 13.31 -16.17 1.83
C ILE A 245 11.87 -16.37 2.29
N SER A 246 11.44 -15.54 3.23
CA SER A 246 10.07 -15.55 3.72
C SER A 246 9.23 -14.61 2.86
N VAL A 247 8.07 -15.10 2.44
CA VAL A 247 7.05 -14.38 1.67
C VAL A 247 5.76 -14.42 2.46
N GLN A 248 5.15 -13.27 2.67
CA GLN A 248 3.88 -13.13 3.38
C GLN A 248 3.04 -12.02 2.76
N PHE A 249 1.74 -12.02 3.02
CA PHE A 249 0.93 -10.84 2.78
C PHE A 249 0.87 -9.96 4.02
N LYS A 250 0.64 -8.67 3.81
CA LYS A 250 0.21 -7.71 4.83
C LYS A 250 -1.03 -7.00 4.32
N GLY A 251 -1.87 -6.49 5.22
CA GLY A 251 -2.97 -5.59 4.83
C GLY A 251 -4.31 -6.26 4.57
N SER A 252 -4.46 -7.55 4.89
CA SER A 252 -5.76 -8.24 4.79
C SER A 252 -5.88 -9.35 5.82
N GLY A 253 -7.06 -9.50 6.39
CA GLY A 253 -7.42 -10.55 7.35
C GLY A 253 -8.11 -11.75 6.69
N ASN A 254 -8.28 -11.73 5.37
CA ASN A 254 -8.98 -12.76 4.62
C ASN A 254 -8.21 -14.09 4.61
N SER A 255 -8.92 -15.23 4.71
CA SER A 255 -8.34 -16.56 4.59
C SER A 255 -8.17 -17.05 3.14
N LYS A 256 -8.61 -16.27 2.14
CA LYS A 256 -8.47 -16.60 0.71
C LYS A 256 -6.99 -16.77 0.35
N LYS A 257 -6.71 -17.76 -0.50
CA LYS A 257 -5.37 -18.02 -1.04
C LYS A 257 -5.25 -17.42 -2.43
N GLU A 258 -4.14 -16.75 -2.67
CA GLU A 258 -3.78 -16.14 -3.96
C GLU A 258 -2.55 -16.82 -4.54
N ASP A 259 -2.47 -16.89 -5.87
CA ASP A 259 -1.32 -17.42 -6.59
C ASP A 259 -0.19 -16.37 -6.61
N VAL A 260 0.92 -16.69 -5.92
CA VAL A 260 2.09 -15.83 -5.80
C VAL A 260 3.21 -16.39 -6.68
N ILE A 261 3.88 -15.50 -7.40
CA ILE A 261 5.06 -15.78 -8.20
C ILE A 261 6.22 -14.96 -7.66
N VAL A 262 7.32 -15.64 -7.34
CA VAL A 262 8.58 -15.03 -6.90
C VAL A 262 9.56 -15.10 -8.05
N LYS A 263 10.05 -13.93 -8.47
CA LYS A 263 11.01 -13.76 -9.55
C LYS A 263 12.36 -13.36 -8.99
N SER A 264 13.41 -13.79 -9.68
CA SER A 264 14.81 -13.49 -9.38
C SER A 264 15.52 -13.12 -10.68
N SER A 265 16.45 -12.17 -10.63
CA SER A 265 17.20 -11.74 -11.82
C SER A 265 18.30 -12.73 -12.22
N ASN A 266 19.05 -13.28 -11.26
CA ASN A 266 20.26 -14.09 -11.45
C ASN A 266 20.38 -15.21 -10.40
N GLY A 267 19.32 -16.01 -10.25
CA GLY A 267 19.24 -17.08 -9.26
C GLY A 267 17.95 -17.88 -9.38
N ILE A 268 17.96 -19.11 -8.90
CA ILE A 268 16.83 -20.04 -8.94
C ILE A 268 16.04 -19.92 -7.64
N ILE A 269 14.72 -19.73 -7.76
CA ILE A 269 13.79 -19.77 -6.62
C ILE A 269 13.03 -21.10 -6.64
N ASP A 270 13.01 -21.81 -5.51
CA ASP A 270 12.27 -23.06 -5.34
C ASP A 270 11.41 -23.05 -4.06
N PRO A 271 10.07 -23.15 -4.15
CA PRO A 271 9.27 -23.06 -5.37
C PRO A 271 9.17 -21.60 -5.87
N SER A 272 9.20 -21.38 -7.19
CA SER A 272 9.02 -20.04 -7.80
C SER A 272 7.56 -19.59 -7.87
N SER A 273 6.60 -20.50 -7.73
CA SER A 273 5.17 -20.19 -7.64
C SER A 273 4.47 -21.07 -6.61
N PHE A 274 3.51 -20.48 -5.89
CA PHE A 274 2.76 -21.18 -4.84
C PHE A 274 1.49 -20.40 -4.46
N LYS A 275 0.57 -21.07 -3.76
CA LYS A 275 -0.60 -20.44 -3.14
C LYS A 275 -0.30 -19.96 -1.74
N LEU A 276 -0.68 -18.73 -1.43
CA LEU A 276 -0.43 -18.08 -0.13
C LEU A 276 -1.72 -17.47 0.42
N ALA A 277 -2.05 -17.74 1.68
CA ALA A 277 -3.13 -17.05 2.40
C ALA A 277 -2.63 -15.76 3.06
N TYR A 278 -3.52 -14.80 3.37
CA TYR A 278 -3.08 -13.49 3.86
C TYR A 278 -2.36 -13.49 5.23
N ASN A 279 -2.62 -14.49 6.07
CA ASN A 279 -1.96 -14.66 7.38
C ASN A 279 -0.92 -15.80 7.40
N GLU A 280 -0.56 -16.32 6.22
CA GLU A 280 0.41 -17.42 6.08
C GLU A 280 1.78 -16.86 5.69
N ILE A 281 2.84 -17.39 6.30
CA ILE A 281 4.22 -17.13 5.89
C ILE A 281 4.70 -18.36 5.13
N LYS A 282 5.12 -18.17 3.87
CA LYS A 282 5.75 -19.21 3.08
C LYS A 282 7.23 -18.95 2.94
N THR A 283 8.04 -19.98 3.16
CA THR A 283 9.47 -19.90 2.90
C THR A 283 9.78 -20.53 1.54
N VAL A 284 10.47 -19.79 0.69
CA VAL A 284 11.07 -20.28 -0.56
C VAL A 284 12.59 -20.28 -0.43
N LYS A 285 13.28 -21.10 -1.23
CA LYS A 285 14.73 -21.18 -1.24
C LYS A 285 15.27 -20.45 -2.47
N LEU A 286 16.27 -19.60 -2.26
CA LEU A 286 17.06 -18.99 -3.32
C LEU A 286 18.39 -19.72 -3.45
N ARG A 287 18.73 -20.13 -4.66
CA ARG A 287 20.06 -20.63 -5.05
C ARG A 287 20.70 -19.66 -6.04
N SER A 288 21.98 -19.38 -5.85
CA SER A 288 22.75 -18.53 -6.76
C SER A 288 22.95 -19.20 -8.12
N GLU A 289 23.07 -18.43 -9.20
CA GLU A 289 23.52 -18.95 -10.51
C GLU A 289 24.85 -18.35 -10.97
N GLY A 290 25.28 -17.22 -10.38
CA GLY A 290 26.40 -16.43 -10.89
C GLY A 290 27.22 -15.76 -9.80
N LEU A 291 27.71 -14.55 -10.09
CA LEU A 291 28.46 -13.71 -9.15
C LEU A 291 27.89 -12.28 -9.05
N ASP A 292 26.88 -11.95 -9.84
CA ASP A 292 26.24 -10.63 -9.82
C ASP A 292 25.26 -10.49 -8.65
N SER A 293 24.76 -9.28 -8.37
CA SER A 293 23.68 -9.12 -7.41
C SER A 293 22.38 -9.79 -7.89
N ILE A 294 21.62 -10.37 -6.96
CA ILE A 294 20.30 -10.96 -7.22
C ILE A 294 19.23 -9.99 -6.73
N ASN A 295 18.35 -9.57 -7.63
CA ASN A 295 17.15 -8.83 -7.28
C ASN A 295 15.98 -9.78 -7.21
N ILE A 296 15.22 -9.72 -6.12
CA ILE A 296 14.12 -10.63 -5.83
C ILE A 296 12.85 -9.82 -5.60
N GLN A 297 11.76 -10.26 -6.20
CA GLN A 297 10.45 -9.63 -6.08
C GLN A 297 9.35 -10.69 -6.14
N ALA A 298 8.30 -10.52 -5.36
CA ALA A 298 7.08 -11.32 -5.42
C ALA A 298 5.92 -10.50 -5.99
N SER A 299 5.09 -11.14 -6.80
CA SER A 299 3.91 -10.57 -7.45
C SER A 299 2.79 -11.61 -7.50
N THR A 300 1.55 -11.18 -7.68
CA THR A 300 0.41 -12.09 -7.88
C THR A 300 0.07 -12.22 -9.37
N SER A 301 -0.22 -13.44 -9.84
CA SER A 301 -0.49 -13.70 -11.27
C SER A 301 -1.91 -13.32 -11.71
N SER A 302 -2.89 -13.48 -10.83
CA SER A 302 -4.27 -13.01 -11.04
C SER A 302 -4.97 -12.90 -9.70
N SER A 303 -5.41 -11.70 -9.33
CA SER A 303 -6.28 -11.53 -8.18
C SER A 303 -7.47 -10.65 -8.56
N GLU A 304 -8.65 -10.99 -8.02
CA GLU A 304 -9.85 -10.17 -8.12
C GLU A 304 -9.70 -8.86 -7.34
N VAL A 305 -8.80 -8.86 -6.36
CA VAL A 305 -8.49 -7.71 -5.52
C VAL A 305 -7.16 -7.12 -5.99
N ALA A 306 -7.09 -5.81 -6.09
CA ALA A 306 -5.82 -5.14 -6.36
C ALA A 306 -4.85 -5.39 -5.19
N ILE A 307 -3.74 -6.06 -5.48
CA ILE A 307 -2.65 -6.37 -4.53
C ILE A 307 -1.40 -5.65 -5.02
N GLN A 308 -0.68 -5.02 -4.09
CA GLN A 308 0.60 -4.39 -4.36
C GLN A 308 1.73 -5.44 -4.39
N ASP A 309 2.58 -5.37 -5.40
CA ASP A 309 3.80 -6.19 -5.50
C ASP A 309 4.73 -5.94 -4.32
N SER A 310 5.64 -6.90 -4.08
CA SER A 310 6.54 -6.80 -2.95
C SER A 310 7.61 -5.73 -3.09
N ASN A 311 8.23 -5.41 -1.95
CA ASN A 311 9.55 -4.81 -1.90
C ASN A 311 10.56 -5.63 -2.73
N ILE A 312 11.60 -4.94 -3.23
CA ILE A 312 12.72 -5.60 -3.92
C ILE A 312 13.83 -5.83 -2.91
N ILE A 313 14.30 -7.07 -2.80
CA ILE A 313 15.49 -7.40 -2.01
C ILE A 313 16.67 -7.60 -2.95
N VAL A 314 17.83 -7.04 -2.56
CA VAL A 314 19.10 -7.22 -3.26
C VAL A 314 20.02 -8.11 -2.43
N ILE A 315 20.50 -9.21 -3.01
CA ILE A 315 21.45 -10.13 -2.39
C ILE A 315 22.78 -10.07 -3.15
N HIS A 316 23.86 -9.79 -2.44
CA HIS A 316 25.20 -9.78 -3.05
C HIS A 316 25.80 -11.18 -3.09
N GLN A 317 26.17 -11.63 -4.28
CA GLN A 317 26.89 -12.89 -4.45
C GLN A 317 28.38 -12.68 -4.19
N LYS A 318 28.99 -13.61 -3.46
CA LYS A 318 30.44 -13.63 -3.18
C LYS A 318 31.07 -14.84 -3.85
N PHE A 319 32.26 -14.65 -4.40
CA PHE A 319 33.03 -15.76 -4.92
C PHE A 319 33.30 -16.79 -3.81
N PRO A 320 33.08 -18.09 -4.04
CA PRO A 320 33.11 -19.12 -3.00
C PRO A 320 34.55 -19.56 -2.68
N PHE A 321 35.39 -18.63 -2.20
CA PHE A 321 36.81 -18.91 -1.91
C PHE A 321 37.00 -20.04 -0.89
N VAL A 322 36.15 -20.13 0.12
CA VAL A 322 36.25 -21.16 1.16
C VAL A 322 36.00 -22.55 0.55
N PHE A 323 34.97 -22.69 -0.27
CA PHE A 323 34.71 -23.92 -1.03
C PHE A 323 35.91 -24.32 -1.91
N LEU A 324 36.49 -23.36 -2.63
CA LEU A 324 37.65 -23.60 -3.47
C LEU A 324 38.87 -24.07 -2.64
N ILE A 325 39.18 -23.39 -1.54
CA ILE A 325 40.31 -23.76 -0.69
C ILE A 325 40.13 -25.15 -0.09
N PHE A 326 38.95 -25.47 0.45
CA PHE A 326 38.68 -26.76 1.07
C PHE A 326 38.68 -27.91 0.06
N SER A 327 38.17 -27.69 -1.16
CA SER A 327 38.23 -28.69 -2.22
C SER A 327 39.66 -28.95 -2.69
N LEU A 328 40.50 -27.91 -2.80
CA LEU A 328 41.92 -28.05 -3.14
C LEU A 328 42.70 -28.77 -2.03
N ILE A 329 42.49 -28.40 -0.76
CA ILE A 329 43.13 -29.06 0.40
C ILE A 329 42.69 -30.52 0.48
N GLY A 330 41.39 -30.81 0.31
CA GLY A 330 40.89 -32.18 0.30
C GLY A 330 41.54 -33.01 -0.81
N GLY A 331 41.57 -32.47 -2.04
CA GLY A 331 42.26 -33.11 -3.16
C GLY A 331 43.75 -33.34 -2.92
N LEU A 332 44.44 -32.38 -2.29
CA LEU A 332 45.84 -32.46 -1.87
C LEU A 332 46.07 -33.59 -0.88
N VAL A 333 45.25 -33.67 0.18
CA VAL A 333 45.34 -34.72 1.21
C VAL A 333 45.11 -36.09 0.59
N GLY A 334 44.08 -36.24 -0.24
CA GLY A 334 43.82 -37.50 -0.95
C GLY A 334 44.99 -37.91 -1.87
N ALA A 335 45.62 -36.94 -2.54
CA ALA A 335 46.77 -37.18 -3.41
C ALA A 335 48.02 -37.60 -2.61
N LEU A 336 48.28 -36.93 -1.48
CA LEU A 336 49.37 -37.27 -0.57
C LEU A 336 49.23 -38.69 0.00
N ILE A 337 48.02 -39.06 0.44
CA ILE A 337 47.76 -40.42 0.96
C ILE A 337 48.01 -41.47 -0.13
N ARG A 338 47.58 -41.18 -1.36
CA ARG A 338 47.69 -42.13 -2.47
C ARG A 338 49.11 -42.32 -2.98
N PHE A 339 49.84 -41.22 -3.19
CA PHE A 339 51.14 -41.23 -3.87
C PHE A 339 52.33 -41.02 -2.94
N GLY A 340 52.15 -40.38 -1.79
CA GLY A 340 53.24 -40.10 -0.85
C GLY A 340 53.91 -41.35 -0.27
N PHE A 341 53.19 -42.47 -0.24
CA PHE A 341 53.73 -43.76 0.21
C PHE A 341 54.29 -44.64 -0.93
N GLN A 342 54.15 -44.22 -2.19
CA GLN A 342 54.66 -44.98 -3.34
C GLN A 342 56.02 -44.42 -3.78
N ARG A 343 57.11 -45.17 -3.53
CA ARG A 343 58.50 -44.84 -3.93
C ARG A 343 58.72 -44.97 -5.46
N SER A 344 57.93 -44.28 -6.28
CA SER A 344 58.16 -44.21 -7.72
C SER A 344 59.20 -43.12 -8.05
N LYS A 345 60.16 -43.43 -8.91
CA LYS A 345 61.26 -42.53 -9.33
C LYS A 345 60.86 -41.50 -10.40
N GLU A 346 59.64 -41.57 -10.94
CA GLU A 346 59.25 -40.72 -12.07
C GLU A 346 58.19 -39.67 -11.72
N TYR A 347 58.48 -38.43 -12.13
CA TYR A 347 57.68 -37.20 -12.08
C TYR A 347 56.43 -37.21 -11.17
N PRO A 348 56.60 -37.19 -9.83
CA PRO A 348 55.51 -37.26 -8.85
C PRO A 348 54.54 -36.07 -8.95
N TRP A 349 54.99 -34.93 -9.48
CA TRP A 349 54.20 -33.71 -9.54
C TRP A 349 52.96 -33.81 -10.46
N LYS A 350 53.05 -34.53 -11.59
CA LYS A 350 51.91 -34.68 -12.53
C LYS A 350 50.79 -35.51 -11.91
N LEU A 351 51.16 -36.60 -11.23
CA LEU A 351 50.22 -37.46 -10.50
C LEU A 351 49.57 -36.70 -9.33
N PHE A 352 50.35 -35.84 -8.69
CA PHE A 352 49.88 -34.97 -7.62
C PHE A 352 48.84 -33.96 -8.09
N MET A 353 49.13 -33.24 -9.19
CA MET A 353 48.18 -32.31 -9.81
C MET A 353 46.91 -33.02 -10.28
N ALA A 354 47.03 -34.23 -10.83
CA ALA A 354 45.87 -35.03 -11.22
C ALA A 354 44.99 -35.38 -10.01
N GLY A 355 45.58 -35.66 -8.85
CA GLY A 355 44.83 -35.90 -7.60
C GLY A 355 44.08 -34.66 -7.11
N ILE A 356 44.72 -33.49 -7.11
CA ILE A 356 44.06 -32.21 -6.75
C ILE A 356 42.88 -31.93 -7.68
N LEU A 357 43.08 -32.08 -9.00
CA LEU A 357 42.04 -31.86 -10.01
C LEU A 357 40.87 -32.84 -9.83
N MET A 358 41.16 -34.11 -9.55
CA MET A 358 40.14 -35.12 -9.27
C MET A 358 39.36 -34.83 -7.98
N GLY A 359 40.03 -34.33 -6.94
CA GLY A 359 39.36 -33.89 -5.72
C GLY A 359 38.44 -32.70 -5.95
N PHE A 360 38.93 -31.69 -6.68
CA PHE A 360 38.11 -30.53 -7.07
C PHE A 360 36.90 -30.94 -7.92
N LEU A 361 37.10 -31.78 -8.94
CA LEU A 361 36.00 -32.30 -9.76
C LEU A 361 35.01 -33.10 -8.91
N GLY A 362 35.50 -33.89 -7.95
CA GLY A 362 34.68 -34.57 -6.95
C GLY A 362 33.82 -33.61 -6.14
N ALA A 363 34.39 -32.52 -5.62
CA ALA A 363 33.63 -31.47 -4.92
C ALA A 363 32.54 -30.86 -5.79
N VAL A 364 32.86 -30.54 -7.05
CA VAL A 364 31.90 -29.99 -8.01
C VAL A 364 30.76 -30.98 -8.25
N ILE A 365 31.07 -32.26 -8.45
CA ILE A 365 30.05 -33.31 -8.67
C ILE A 365 29.17 -33.49 -7.42
N TYR A 366 29.77 -33.57 -6.23
CA TYR A 366 29.05 -33.63 -4.96
C TYR A 366 28.04 -32.50 -4.84
N TYR A 367 28.48 -31.30 -5.22
CA TYR A 367 27.67 -30.10 -5.18
C TYR A 367 26.55 -30.10 -6.22
N VAL A 368 26.87 -30.32 -7.50
CA VAL A 368 25.91 -30.29 -8.63
C VAL A 368 24.84 -31.36 -8.48
N LEU A 369 25.21 -32.56 -8.02
CA LEU A 369 24.26 -33.65 -7.79
C LEU A 369 23.45 -33.46 -6.51
N GLY A 370 23.74 -32.44 -5.70
CA GLY A 370 23.04 -32.16 -4.45
C GLY A 370 23.02 -33.36 -3.51
N ILE A 371 24.08 -34.19 -3.52
CA ILE A 371 24.09 -35.45 -2.78
C ILE A 371 24.19 -35.14 -1.29
N SER A 372 23.05 -34.96 -0.66
CA SER A 372 22.92 -34.88 0.79
C SER A 372 23.10 -36.28 1.36
N PHE A 373 24.34 -36.78 1.44
CA PHE A 373 24.64 -38.08 2.07
C PHE A 373 24.14 -38.13 3.52
N PHE A 374 23.99 -36.97 4.16
CA PHE A 374 23.38 -36.80 5.47
C PHE A 374 22.13 -35.93 5.34
N LYS A 375 20.96 -36.45 5.70
CA LYS A 375 19.69 -35.68 5.87
C LYS A 375 19.74 -34.73 7.09
N VAL A 376 20.92 -34.27 7.46
CA VAL A 376 21.12 -33.37 8.60
C VAL A 376 21.25 -31.95 8.03
N GLU A 377 20.54 -30.99 8.60
CA GLU A 377 20.76 -29.57 8.31
C GLU A 377 22.11 -29.16 8.88
N ILE A 378 23.13 -29.38 8.07
CA ILE A 378 24.51 -29.15 8.42
C ILE A 378 24.75 -27.64 8.34
N SER A 379 25.10 -27.01 9.48
CA SER A 379 25.48 -25.58 9.54
C SER A 379 26.57 -25.26 8.51
N GLY A 380 26.63 -24.02 8.01
CA GLY A 380 27.59 -23.59 6.97
C GLY A 380 28.97 -24.23 7.10
N ALA A 381 29.61 -24.04 8.26
CA ALA A 381 30.97 -24.54 8.58
C ALA A 381 31.19 -26.05 8.36
N MET A 382 30.15 -26.86 8.55
CA MET A 382 30.24 -28.30 8.40
C MET A 382 30.08 -28.75 6.94
N ASN A 383 29.52 -27.89 6.07
CA ASN A 383 29.48 -28.14 4.63
C ASN A 383 30.89 -28.07 4.02
N GLU A 384 31.74 -27.15 4.47
CA GLU A 384 33.11 -27.08 3.94
C GLU A 384 33.96 -28.29 4.35
N PHE A 385 33.78 -28.83 5.56
CA PHE A 385 34.42 -30.08 5.96
C PHE A 385 33.93 -31.28 5.13
N ALA A 386 32.64 -31.32 4.78
CA ALA A 386 32.10 -32.35 3.89
C ALA A 386 32.74 -32.25 2.49
N VAL A 387 32.89 -31.05 1.95
CA VAL A 387 33.59 -30.79 0.67
C VAL A 387 35.03 -31.28 0.73
N LEU A 388 35.77 -30.98 1.80
CA LEU A 388 37.15 -31.45 1.98
C LEU A 388 37.22 -32.98 2.02
N GLY A 389 36.37 -33.62 2.83
CA GLY A 389 36.34 -35.08 2.97
C GLY A 389 35.98 -35.78 1.66
N PHE A 390 34.97 -35.28 0.95
CA PHE A 390 34.55 -35.84 -0.35
C PHE A 390 35.63 -35.65 -1.42
N SER A 391 36.28 -34.47 -1.46
CA SER A 391 37.39 -34.21 -2.36
C SER A 391 38.57 -35.16 -2.12
N ALA A 392 38.91 -35.41 -0.85
CA ALA A 392 39.96 -36.35 -0.49
C ALA A 392 39.62 -37.78 -0.93
N LEU A 393 38.37 -38.21 -0.71
CA LEU A 393 37.86 -39.51 -1.12
C LEU A 393 37.92 -39.68 -2.66
N CYS A 394 37.47 -38.69 -3.42
CA CYS A 394 37.52 -38.72 -4.88
C CYS A 394 38.94 -38.78 -5.43
N SER A 395 39.87 -37.98 -4.89
CA SER A 395 41.30 -38.03 -5.26
C SER A 395 41.92 -39.42 -4.99
N LEU A 396 41.53 -40.05 -3.88
CA LEU A 396 42.02 -41.37 -3.49
C LEU A 396 41.46 -42.49 -4.37
N LEU A 397 40.16 -42.46 -4.68
CA LEU A 397 39.46 -43.55 -5.39
C LEU A 397 39.50 -43.45 -6.92
N LEU A 398 39.44 -42.25 -7.49
CA LEU A 398 39.31 -42.08 -8.95
C LEU A 398 40.67 -42.28 -9.64
N LYS A 399 40.77 -43.22 -10.59
CA LYS A 399 42.01 -43.44 -11.34
C LYS A 399 42.23 -42.36 -12.41
N PRO A 400 43.46 -41.82 -12.56
CA PRO A 400 43.77 -40.83 -13.61
C PRO A 400 43.49 -41.32 -15.02
N SER A 401 43.54 -42.65 -15.25
CA SER A 401 43.29 -43.29 -16.55
C SER A 401 41.88 -43.04 -17.11
N ILE A 402 40.92 -42.66 -16.26
CA ILE A 402 39.54 -42.36 -16.66
C ILE A 402 39.45 -41.02 -17.42
N LEU A 403 40.40 -40.10 -17.22
CA LEU A 403 40.43 -38.77 -17.86
C LEU A 403 41.31 -38.70 -19.13
N GLY A 404 41.72 -39.85 -19.68
CA GLY A 404 42.47 -39.88 -20.95
C GLY A 404 43.95 -39.50 -20.85
N ALA A 405 44.48 -39.29 -19.64
CA ALA A 405 45.92 -39.14 -19.42
C ALA A 405 46.61 -40.50 -19.59
N ARG A 406 46.84 -40.93 -20.83
CA ARG A 406 47.83 -41.98 -21.13
C ARG A 406 49.20 -41.41 -20.76
N VAL A 407 49.71 -41.81 -19.60
CA VAL A 407 51.14 -41.71 -19.31
C VAL A 407 51.78 -42.78 -20.19
N SER A 408 52.32 -42.37 -21.35
CA SER A 408 53.24 -43.21 -22.12
C SER A 408 54.44 -43.47 -21.21
N GLY A 409 54.60 -44.73 -20.79
CA GLY A 409 55.78 -45.20 -20.07
C GLY A 409 57.01 -45.25 -20.96
#